data_AF-A0A1F1GGB5-F1
#
_entry.id   AF-A0A1F1GGB5-F1
#
_cell.length_a   1.000
_cell.length_b   1.000
_cell.length_c   1.000
_cell.angle_alpha   90.00
_cell.angle_beta   90.00
_cell.angle_gamma   90.00
#
_symmetry.space_group_name_H-M   'P 1'
#
loop_
_entity.id
_entity.type
_entity.pdbx_description
1 polymer ?
#
loop_
_entity_poly.entity_id
_entity_poly.type
_entity_poly.pdbx_seq_one_letter_code
_entity_poly.pdbx_strand_id
1 'polypeptide(L)'
;MLSSDCACASTTKERLIPMKPINDLLATHGVPVYDPDDATLSSGEHVQVIIVAALNEQWDRLDGGQQRSIVNALDASTAATEEAEKWARDRLRPAE
;
A
#
# COMPACT_ATOMS: atom_id res chain seq x y z
N MET A 1 45.89 -10.54 -38.19
CA MET A 1 44.85 -9.52 -38.38
C MET A 1 43.53 -10.12 -37.88
N LEU A 2 42.98 -9.53 -36.81
CA LEU A 2 41.57 -9.55 -36.35
C LEU A 2 40.94 -10.94 -36.11
N SER A 3 40.91 -11.47 -34.88
CA SER A 3 40.01 -11.11 -33.75
C SER A 3 38.52 -11.24 -34.11
N SER A 4 37.84 -12.23 -33.54
CA SER A 4 36.40 -12.19 -33.24
C SER A 4 36.06 -13.21 -32.15
N ASP A 5 36.34 -12.78 -30.92
CA ASP A 5 35.41 -12.71 -29.80
C ASP A 5 34.45 -13.88 -29.54
N CYS A 6 34.83 -14.66 -28.52
CA CYS A 6 34.11 -14.78 -27.25
C CYS A 6 32.69 -14.17 -27.20
N ALA A 7 31.69 -15.02 -26.99
CA ALA A 7 30.53 -14.65 -26.18
C ALA A 7 30.00 -15.90 -25.47
N CYS A 8 30.37 -16.00 -24.19
CA CYS A 8 29.81 -16.92 -23.22
C CYS A 8 28.28 -16.89 -23.26
N ALA A 9 27.67 -18.08 -23.30
CA ALA A 9 26.26 -18.26 -22.99
C ALA A 9 26.02 -17.91 -21.51
N SER A 10 25.86 -16.62 -21.21
CA SER A 10 25.40 -16.16 -19.91
C SER A 10 23.91 -16.45 -19.83
N THR A 11 23.56 -17.65 -19.35
CA THR A 11 22.23 -17.91 -18.81
C THR A 11 22.10 -17.07 -17.54
N THR A 12 21.69 -15.82 -17.71
CA THR A 12 21.23 -14.99 -16.61
C THR A 12 19.98 -15.68 -16.09
N LYS A 13 20.14 -16.48 -15.02
CA LYS A 13 19.05 -16.75 -14.09
C LYS A 13 18.65 -15.37 -13.59
N GLU A 14 17.67 -14.75 -14.25
CA GLU A 14 16.96 -13.61 -13.71
C GLU A 14 16.57 -14.02 -12.30
N ARG A 15 17.20 -13.38 -11.33
CA ARG A 15 16.82 -13.51 -9.93
C ARG A 15 15.46 -12.83 -9.87
N LEU A 16 14.41 -13.57 -10.20
CA LEU A 16 13.03 -13.18 -9.94
C LEU A 16 12.99 -12.84 -8.47
N ILE A 17 12.98 -11.55 -8.15
CA ILE A 17 12.75 -11.11 -6.77
C ILE A 17 11.30 -11.51 -6.54
N PRO A 18 11.01 -12.50 -5.67
CA PRO A 18 9.63 -12.87 -5.42
C PRO A 18 8.92 -11.64 -4.87
N MET A 19 7.83 -11.25 -5.52
CA MET A 19 6.96 -10.19 -5.04
C MET A 19 6.48 -10.59 -3.64
N LYS A 20 6.67 -9.70 -2.66
CA LYS A 20 6.06 -9.90 -1.35
C LYS A 20 4.56 -9.60 -1.49
N PRO A 21 3.68 -10.52 -1.08
CA PRO A 21 2.26 -10.26 -1.13
C PRO A 21 1.89 -9.10 -0.20
N ILE A 22 0.81 -8.39 -0.54
CA ILE A 22 0.41 -7.19 0.19
C ILE A 22 0.11 -7.46 1.67
N ASN A 23 -0.42 -8.63 2.01
CA ASN A 23 -0.72 -9.01 3.40
C ASN A 23 0.53 -9.00 4.29
N ASP A 24 1.67 -9.48 3.80
CA ASP A 24 2.95 -9.48 4.52
C ASP A 24 3.45 -8.04 4.75
N LEU A 25 3.25 -7.17 3.75
CA LEU A 25 3.62 -5.76 3.85
C LEU A 25 2.72 -5.02 4.85
N LEU A 26 1.40 -5.22 4.78
CA LEU A 26 0.45 -4.64 5.72
C LEU A 26 0.77 -5.04 7.16
N ALA A 27 1.05 -6.33 7.40
CA ALA A 27 1.47 -6.82 8.71
C ALA A 27 2.80 -6.19 9.18
N THR A 28 3.78 -6.06 8.28
CA THR A 28 5.08 -5.42 8.59
C THR A 28 4.90 -3.95 8.99
N HIS A 29 3.92 -3.26 8.39
CA HIS A 29 3.60 -1.86 8.71
C HIS A 29 2.60 -1.70 9.86
N GLY A 30 2.24 -2.80 10.55
CA GLY A 30 1.37 -2.76 11.72
C GLY A 30 -0.09 -2.44 11.41
N VAL A 31 -0.53 -2.64 10.16
CA VAL A 31 -1.94 -2.48 9.79
C VAL A 31 -2.73 -3.63 10.43
N PRO A 32 -3.70 -3.36 11.31
CA PRO A 32 -4.51 -4.39 11.94
C PRO A 32 -5.30 -5.18 10.90
N VAL A 33 -5.35 -6.50 11.08
CA VAL A 33 -6.23 -7.40 10.31
C VAL A 33 -7.31 -7.87 11.27
N TYR A 34 -8.51 -7.33 11.11
CA TYR A 34 -9.69 -7.75 11.86
C TYR A 34 -10.43 -8.85 11.09
N ASP A 35 -11.30 -9.59 11.79
CA ASP A 35 -12.31 -10.41 11.16
C ASP A 35 -13.46 -9.50 10.67
N PRO A 36 -13.82 -9.49 9.37
CA PRO A 36 -14.89 -8.63 8.85
C PRO A 36 -16.27 -8.92 9.47
N ASP A 37 -16.47 -10.13 10.00
CA ASP A 37 -17.72 -10.55 10.65
C ASP A 37 -17.71 -10.28 12.18
N ASP A 38 -16.65 -9.68 12.72
CA ASP A 38 -16.56 -9.34 14.13
C ASP A 38 -17.53 -8.19 14.49
N ALA A 39 -18.58 -8.55 15.23
CA ALA A 39 -19.61 -7.62 15.69
C ALA A 39 -19.14 -6.61 16.76
N THR A 40 -17.92 -6.75 17.28
CA THR A 40 -17.36 -5.86 18.31
C THR A 40 -16.56 -4.69 17.74
N LEU A 41 -16.31 -4.69 16.43
CA LEU A 41 -15.59 -3.60 15.76
C LEU A 41 -16.34 -2.28 15.87
N SER A 42 -15.61 -1.22 16.17
CA SER A 42 -16.09 0.14 15.98
C SER A 42 -16.40 0.40 14.50
N SER A 43 -17.17 1.45 14.21
CA SER A 43 -17.47 1.84 12.84
C SER A 43 -16.21 2.12 12.00
N GLY A 44 -15.17 2.69 12.62
CA GLY A 44 -13.88 2.93 11.98
C GLY A 44 -13.12 1.64 11.68
N GLU A 45 -13.07 0.72 12.65
CA GLU A 45 -12.41 -0.59 12.47
C GLU A 45 -13.15 -1.44 11.41
N HIS A 46 -14.48 -1.36 11.37
CA HIS A 46 -15.29 -2.05 10.37
C HIS A 46 -15.02 -1.52 8.94
N VAL A 47 -14.85 -0.20 8.76
CA VAL A 47 -14.45 0.36 7.46
C VAL A 47 -13.02 -0.07 7.11
N GLN A 48 -12.11 -0.05 8.08
CA GLN A 48 -10.71 -0.44 7.86
C GLN A 48 -10.58 -1.90 7.42
N VAL A 49 -11.33 -2.83 8.03
CA VAL A 49 -11.27 -4.25 7.66
C VAL A 49 -11.79 -4.50 6.25
N ILE A 50 -12.83 -3.78 5.80
CA ILE A 50 -13.34 -3.88 4.42
C ILE A 50 -12.26 -3.44 3.42
N ILE A 51 -11.56 -2.34 3.69
CA ILE A 51 -10.49 -1.84 2.80
C ILE A 51 -9.33 -2.81 2.76
N VAL A 52 -8.88 -3.32 3.92
CA VAL A 52 -7.79 -4.30 4.02
C VAL A 52 -8.14 -5.60 3.29
N ALA A 53 -9.39 -6.08 3.42
CA ALA A 53 -9.86 -7.26 2.69
C ALA A 53 -9.81 -7.05 1.17
N ALA A 54 -10.28 -5.90 0.68
CA ALA A 54 -10.22 -5.57 -0.75
C ALA A 54 -8.78 -5.48 -1.28
N LEU A 55 -7.85 -4.91 -0.49
CA LEU A 55 -6.43 -4.88 -0.84
C LEU A 55 -5.85 -6.30 -0.91
N ASN A 56 -6.08 -7.13 0.09
CA ASN A 56 -5.60 -8.51 0.12
C ASN A 56 -6.10 -9.34 -1.08
N GLU A 57 -7.31 -9.07 -1.57
CA GLU A 57 -7.88 -9.83 -2.70
C GLU A 57 -7.37 -9.34 -4.07
N GLN A 58 -7.17 -8.04 -4.25
CA GLN A 58 -6.99 -7.44 -5.58
C GLN A 58 -5.62 -6.81 -5.82
N TRP A 59 -4.94 -6.34 -4.78
CA TRP A 59 -3.77 -5.47 -4.94
C TRP A 59 -2.63 -6.12 -5.73
N ASP A 60 -2.35 -7.40 -5.44
CA ASP A 60 -1.27 -8.15 -6.08
C ASP A 60 -1.58 -8.55 -7.53
N ARG A 61 -2.81 -8.31 -8.01
CA ARG A 61 -3.20 -8.48 -9.43
C ARG A 61 -2.85 -7.26 -10.29
N LEU A 62 -2.57 -6.12 -9.65
CA LEU A 62 -2.22 -4.87 -10.32
C LEU A 62 -0.72 -4.83 -10.62
N ASP A 63 -0.37 -4.22 -11.75
CA ASP A 63 1.03 -3.90 -12.02
C ASP A 63 1.51 -2.71 -11.16
N GLY A 64 2.83 -2.51 -11.11
CA GLY A 64 3.43 -1.46 -10.28
C GLY A 64 3.00 -0.02 -10.66
N GLY A 65 2.62 0.22 -11.92
CA GLY A 65 2.12 1.52 -12.38
C GLY A 65 0.71 1.79 -11.86
N GLN A 66 -0.17 0.78 -11.95
CA GLN A 66 -1.52 0.83 -11.40
C GLN A 66 -1.51 1.00 -9.88
N GLN A 67 -0.69 0.22 -9.18
CA GLN A 67 -0.49 0.35 -7.73
C GLN A 67 -0.01 1.75 -7.36
N ARG A 68 1.02 2.27 -8.05
CA ARG A 68 1.56 3.62 -7.80
C ARG A 68 0.50 4.71 -7.99
N SER A 69 -0.34 4.60 -9.02
CA SER A 69 -1.41 5.56 -9.26
C SER A 69 -2.41 5.61 -8.10
N ILE A 70 -2.78 4.45 -7.53
CA ILE A 70 -3.68 4.38 -6.38
C ILE A 70 -3.01 4.96 -5.15
N VAL A 71 -1.76 4.59 -4.85
CA VAL A 71 -1.03 5.12 -3.68
C VAL A 71 -0.96 6.65 -3.72
N ASN A 72 -0.65 7.25 -4.88
CA ASN A 72 -0.57 8.71 -4.99
C ASN A 72 -1.92 9.40 -4.73
N ALA A 73 -3.03 8.79 -5.18
CA ALA A 73 -4.37 9.32 -4.93
C ALA A 73 -4.75 9.23 -3.45
N LEU A 74 -4.42 8.11 -2.79
CA LEU A 74 -4.64 7.93 -1.36
C LEU A 74 -3.80 8.90 -0.52
N ASP A 75 -2.53 9.10 -0.87
CA ASP A 75 -1.64 10.06 -0.20
C ASP A 75 -2.20 11.49 -0.28
N ALA A 76 -2.62 11.92 -1.47
CA ALA A 76 -3.25 13.23 -1.66
C ALA A 76 -4.56 13.39 -0.86
N SER A 77 -5.38 12.33 -0.82
CA SER A 77 -6.63 12.32 -0.03
C SER A 77 -6.35 12.41 1.47
N THR A 78 -5.32 11.72 1.96
CA THR A 78 -4.91 11.77 3.37
C THR A 78 -4.44 13.18 3.73
N ALA A 79 -3.55 13.76 2.92
CA ALA A 79 -3.06 15.13 3.14
C ALA A 79 -4.21 16.17 3.19
N ALA A 80 -5.19 16.06 2.28
CA ALA A 80 -6.37 16.93 2.30
C ALA A 80 -7.23 16.75 3.57
N THR A 81 -7.34 15.52 4.07
CA THR A 81 -8.07 15.22 5.32
C THR A 81 -7.34 15.81 6.53
N GLU A 82 -6.02 15.61 6.62
CA GLU A 82 -5.19 16.16 7.69
C GLU A 82 -5.23 17.70 7.73
N GLU A 83 -5.25 18.35 6.56
CA GLU A 83 -5.40 19.80 6.45
C GLU A 83 -6.77 20.26 6.97
N ALA A 84 -7.86 19.56 6.59
CA ALA A 84 -9.20 19.85 7.08
C ALA A 84 -9.33 19.66 8.60
N GLU A 85 -8.74 18.59 9.15
CA GLU A 85 -8.72 18.33 10.59
C GLU A 85 -7.89 19.36 11.35
N LYS A 86 -6.74 19.76 10.82
CA LYS A 86 -5.93 20.85 11.38
C LYS A 86 -6.72 22.15 11.40
N TRP A 87 -7.34 22.51 10.28
CA TRP A 87 -8.20 23.70 10.21
C TRP A 87 -9.31 23.67 11.25
N ALA A 88 -9.99 22.52 11.40
CA ALA A 88 -11.05 22.35 12.39
C ALA A 88 -10.53 22.52 13.83
N ARG A 89 -9.38 21.91 14.16
CA ARG A 89 -8.73 22.06 15.48
C ARG A 89 -8.35 23.51 15.77
N ASP A 90 -7.71 24.19 14.81
CA ASP A 90 -7.25 25.57 14.98
C ASP A 90 -8.42 26.55 15.18
N ARG A 91 -9.58 26.27 14.58
CA ARG A 91 -10.79 27.10 14.68
C ARG A 91 -11.64 26.80 15.91
N LEU A 92 -11.65 25.56 16.38
CA LEU A 92 -12.45 25.10 17.53
C LEU A 92 -11.70 25.18 18.86
N ARG A 93 -10.38 25.37 18.86
CA ARG A 93 -9.62 25.63 20.09
C ARG A 93 -10.06 26.99 20.67
N PRO A 94 -10.60 27.06 21.90
CA PRO A 94 -10.90 28.33 22.53
C PRO A 94 -9.62 29.16 22.63
N ALA A 95 -9.71 30.47 22.39
CA ALA A 95 -8.62 31.37 22.76
C ALA A 95 -8.47 31.30 24.28
N GLU A 96 -7.41 30.63 24.75
CA GLU A 96 -6.93 30.78 26.13
C GLU A 96 -6.32 32.16 26.35
#